data_AF-A0A940ZKK0-F1
#
_entry.id   AF-A0A940ZKK0-F1
#
_cell.length_a   1.000
_cell.length_b   1.000
_cell.length_c   1.000
_cell.angle_alpha   90.00
_cell.angle_beta   90.00
_cell.angle_gamma   90.00
#
_symmetry.space_group_name_H-M   'P 1'
#
loop_
_entity.id
_entity.type
_entity.pdbx_description
1 polymer ?
#
loop_
_entity_poly.entity_id
_entity_poly.type
_entity_poly.pdbx_seq_one_letter_code
_entity_poly.pdbx_strand_id
1 'polypeptide(L)'
;LAAIIKDSALCGLGQTAPNPVLSTLRYFRDEYEAHIYDKRCPAAVCSALFKSPCQHACPIEMDVPSYMALVRAGRIEDAYKVMKRTNPFPGVCGRVCPQFCAEKCRRGQLDEPMAIAWIKRYIADNAKRFKVESAPVTRKEKIAVIGAGPAGLTAAQDLALRGYKVTVFEELPHAGGMMRYAIPEYRMPRDIVEKEVADIEALGVEIKTNTRVGRDISYEQIRKDYDGVVLAIGAHKSWKLDIEGENLKGVWGAVEFLREVNLGKKVSIGTKVAIVGGGNSAIDAARTAVRLGAKDVTILYRRERKDMPAWENEIQAAEQEGVKIEYLVAPVKLIGKKGKVTGVECQRMKLGEFDRSGRRKPVPIKGSEFVLSIDTIVPAISQNADTSFLTETSGVNMDKWGGIKVTNRAKTRTTSDDVYIAGDVASGPATVVEAISMGHQAASDVDSHIREKNGEPPYKEPPREPIDIPFEVDEEVIETPKAEMPELKLSERVCSFKEVEQGYSKKTAYKEACRCLRCDAEI
;
A
#
# COMPACT_ATOMS: atom_id res chain seq x y z
N LEU A 1 38.00 7.40 7.39
CA LEU A 1 38.85 7.88 6.27
C LEU A 1 38.49 9.30 5.83
N ALA A 2 37.26 9.58 5.38
CA ALA A 2 36.88 10.92 4.87
C ALA A 2 37.12 12.08 5.87
N ALA A 3 36.78 11.89 7.16
CA ALA A 3 37.08 12.88 8.20
C ALA A 3 38.58 13.10 8.39
N ILE A 4 39.38 12.03 8.39
CA ILE A 4 40.84 12.10 8.53
C ILE A 4 41.44 12.92 7.39
N ILE A 5 41.04 12.66 6.13
CA ILE A 5 41.55 13.41 4.97
C ILE A 5 41.20 14.90 5.08
N LYS A 6 39.98 15.22 5.53
CA LYS A 6 39.53 16.60 5.71
C LYS A 6 40.38 17.34 6.75
N ASP A 7 40.68 16.68 7.87
CA ASP A 7 41.40 17.30 8.99
C ASP A 7 42.92 17.34 8.76
N SER A 8 43.48 16.37 8.04
CA SER A 8 44.92 16.25 7.81
C SER A 8 45.42 16.92 6.53
N ALA A 9 44.54 17.35 5.63
CA ALA A 9 44.93 17.98 4.39
C ALA A 9 45.45 19.41 4.61
N LEU A 10 46.61 19.70 4.02
CA LEU A 10 47.28 21.00 4.11
C LEU A 10 46.77 22.02 3.07
N CYS A 11 46.00 21.58 2.07
CA CYS A 11 45.44 22.45 1.03
C CYS A 11 43.90 22.48 1.10
N GLY A 12 43.31 23.62 0.72
CA GLY A 12 41.85 23.81 0.75
C GLY A 12 41.08 22.80 -0.11
N LEU A 13 41.68 22.34 -1.22
CA LEU A 13 41.08 21.27 -2.04
C LEU A 13 40.99 19.95 -1.27
N GLY A 14 42.07 19.54 -0.58
CA GLY A 14 42.06 18.31 0.21
C GLY A 14 41.11 18.38 1.42
N GLN A 15 40.95 19.56 2.01
CA GLN A 15 39.99 19.79 3.10
C GLN A 15 38.52 19.73 2.62
N THR A 16 38.26 20.08 1.35
CA THR A 16 36.89 20.16 0.80
C THR A 16 36.49 18.94 -0.02
N ALA A 17 37.44 18.22 -0.62
CA ALA A 17 37.19 17.03 -1.44
C ALA A 17 36.37 15.92 -0.74
N PRO A 18 36.49 15.68 0.58
CA PRO A 18 35.66 14.68 1.27
C PRO A 18 34.21 15.12 1.55
N ASN A 19 33.87 16.41 1.38
CA ASN A 19 32.55 16.93 1.75
C ASN A 19 31.38 16.23 1.04
N PRO A 20 31.44 15.88 -0.26
CA PRO A 20 30.36 15.12 -0.91
C PRO A 20 30.15 13.75 -0.26
N VAL A 21 31.22 13.01 0.08
CA VAL A 21 31.12 11.70 0.74
C VAL A 21 30.55 11.83 2.15
N LEU A 22 31.03 12.81 2.93
CA LEU A 22 30.51 13.05 4.28
C LEU A 22 29.04 13.48 4.27
N SER A 23 28.64 14.30 3.29
CA SER A 23 27.26 14.75 3.14
C SER A 23 26.35 13.60 2.73
N THR A 24 26.79 12.77 1.77
CA THR A 24 26.03 11.62 1.30
C THR A 24 25.88 10.55 2.38
N LEU A 25 26.93 10.25 3.15
CA LEU A 25 26.83 9.36 4.32
C LEU A 25 25.93 9.91 5.43
N ARG A 26 25.82 11.23 5.58
CA ARG A 26 24.96 11.85 6.60
C ARG A 26 23.49 11.85 6.20
N TYR A 27 23.19 12.19 4.95
CA TYR A 27 21.82 12.43 4.48
C TYR A 27 21.21 11.26 3.71
N PHE A 28 22.04 10.37 3.17
CA PHE A 28 21.65 9.25 2.30
C PHE A 28 22.22 7.93 2.81
N ARG A 29 22.47 7.81 4.12
CA ARG A 29 22.99 6.60 4.75
C ARG A 29 22.21 5.35 4.36
N ASP A 30 20.89 5.46 4.36
CA ASP A 30 19.98 4.36 4.07
C ASP A 30 20.18 3.82 2.64
N GLU A 31 20.56 4.67 1.69
CA GLU A 31 20.90 4.22 0.33
C GLU A 31 22.18 3.38 0.34
N TYR A 32 23.22 3.79 1.07
CA TYR A 32 24.43 2.97 1.21
C TYR A 32 24.14 1.63 1.87
N GLU A 33 23.34 1.62 2.94
CA GLU A 33 22.98 0.40 3.64
C GLU A 33 22.17 -0.54 2.72
N ALA A 34 21.23 -0.01 1.92
CA ALA A 34 20.51 -0.79 0.92
C ALA A 34 21.45 -1.41 -0.15
N HIS A 35 22.47 -0.68 -0.61
CA HIS A 35 23.43 -1.23 -1.58
C HIS A 35 24.32 -2.32 -0.96
N ILE A 36 24.78 -2.11 0.27
CA ILE A 36 25.75 -3.00 0.92
C ILE A 36 25.06 -4.29 1.39
N TYR A 37 23.93 -4.15 2.07
CA TYR A 37 23.25 -5.26 2.75
C TYR A 37 22.15 -5.88 1.89
N ASP A 38 21.29 -5.05 1.30
CA ASP A 38 20.13 -5.53 0.54
C ASP A 38 20.47 -5.78 -0.94
N LYS A 39 21.71 -5.45 -1.37
CA LYS A 39 22.15 -5.46 -2.77
C LYS A 39 21.20 -4.70 -3.69
N ARG A 40 20.55 -3.66 -3.15
CA ARG A 40 19.50 -2.91 -3.82
C ARG A 40 19.93 -1.46 -4.05
N CYS A 41 19.66 -0.93 -5.24
CA CYS A 41 19.85 0.49 -5.57
C CYS A 41 18.49 1.22 -5.58
N PRO A 42 18.07 1.93 -4.52
CA PRO A 42 16.76 2.60 -4.50
C PRO A 42 16.57 3.61 -5.65
N ALA A 43 17.65 4.26 -6.09
CA ALA A 43 17.63 5.19 -7.20
C ALA A 43 17.42 4.52 -8.57
N ALA A 44 17.64 3.20 -8.68
CA ALA A 44 17.62 2.41 -9.91
C ALA A 44 18.63 2.90 -10.98
N VAL A 45 19.81 3.35 -10.55
CA VAL A 45 20.88 3.85 -11.45
C VAL A 45 22.03 2.85 -11.63
N CYS A 46 22.29 1.99 -10.65
CA CYS A 46 23.36 1.00 -10.71
C CYS A 46 22.88 -0.27 -11.42
N SER A 47 22.98 -0.33 -12.75
CA SER A 47 22.52 -1.46 -13.59
C SER A 47 23.10 -2.82 -13.19
N ALA A 48 24.30 -2.85 -12.60
CA ALA A 48 24.90 -4.09 -12.09
C ALA A 48 24.10 -4.76 -10.95
N LEU A 49 23.14 -4.05 -10.34
CA LEU A 49 22.34 -4.55 -9.22
C LEU A 49 20.92 -4.99 -9.63
N PHE A 50 20.55 -4.87 -10.90
CA PHE A 50 19.21 -5.27 -11.35
C PHE A 50 19.12 -5.57 -12.84
N LYS A 51 18.21 -6.48 -13.20
CA LYS A 51 17.92 -6.81 -14.60
C LYS A 51 17.14 -5.72 -15.32
N SER A 52 16.08 -5.20 -14.71
CA SER A 52 15.27 -4.12 -15.29
C SER A 52 14.83 -3.13 -14.22
N PRO A 53 14.80 -1.80 -14.52
CA PRO A 53 14.42 -0.79 -13.52
C PRO A 53 13.01 -0.96 -12.96
N CYS A 54 12.06 -1.37 -13.82
CA CYS A 54 10.66 -1.53 -13.43
C CYS A 54 10.46 -2.71 -12.46
N GLN A 55 11.15 -3.84 -12.68
CA GLN A 55 11.16 -4.96 -11.74
C GLN A 55 11.83 -4.56 -10.44
N HIS A 56 13.00 -3.92 -10.52
CA HIS A 56 13.77 -3.48 -9.36
C HIS A 56 13.03 -2.48 -8.47
N ALA A 57 12.25 -1.58 -9.07
CA ALA A 57 11.47 -0.61 -8.33
C ALA A 57 10.21 -1.22 -7.70
N CYS A 58 9.75 -2.38 -8.16
CA CYS A 58 8.61 -3.07 -7.58
C CYS A 58 8.98 -3.67 -6.21
N PRO A 59 8.21 -3.42 -5.13
CA PRO A 59 8.49 -4.00 -3.82
C PRO A 59 8.44 -5.53 -3.77
N ILE A 60 7.76 -6.15 -4.73
CA ILE A 60 7.62 -7.61 -4.89
C ILE A 60 8.27 -8.11 -6.17
N GLU A 61 9.10 -7.28 -6.81
CA GLU A 61 9.95 -7.66 -7.95
C GLU A 61 9.20 -8.39 -9.09
N MET A 62 7.97 -7.95 -9.40
CA MET A 62 7.20 -8.50 -10.51
C MET A 62 7.99 -8.39 -11.81
N ASP A 63 8.02 -9.48 -12.58
CA ASP A 63 8.73 -9.57 -13.86
C ASP A 63 7.95 -8.84 -14.98
N VAL A 64 8.00 -7.50 -14.92
CA VAL A 64 7.32 -6.59 -15.84
C VAL A 64 7.65 -6.88 -17.31
N PRO A 65 8.93 -6.99 -17.70
CA PRO A 65 9.25 -7.20 -19.10
C PRO A 65 8.67 -8.52 -19.65
N SER A 66 8.70 -9.60 -18.88
CA SER A 66 8.17 -10.89 -19.31
C SER A 66 6.66 -10.86 -19.55
N TYR A 67 5.86 -10.33 -18.61
CA TYR A 67 4.41 -10.29 -18.84
C TYR A 67 4.00 -9.28 -19.91
N MET A 68 4.80 -8.21 -20.14
CA MET A 68 4.59 -7.31 -21.28
C MET A 68 4.84 -8.03 -22.62
N ALA A 69 5.93 -8.79 -22.72
CA ALA A 69 6.25 -9.58 -23.90
C ALA A 69 5.16 -10.63 -24.19
N LEU A 70 4.64 -11.29 -23.14
CA LEU A 70 3.55 -12.25 -23.27
C LEU A 70 2.23 -11.60 -23.71
N VAL A 71 1.92 -10.38 -23.26
CA VAL A 71 0.76 -9.61 -23.77
C VAL A 71 0.94 -9.25 -25.24
N ARG A 72 2.13 -8.80 -25.65
CA ARG A 72 2.47 -8.55 -27.07
C ARG A 72 2.26 -9.82 -27.92
N ALA A 73 2.66 -10.98 -27.40
CA ALA A 73 2.46 -12.28 -28.06
C ALA A 73 1.04 -12.85 -27.93
N GLY A 74 0.10 -12.16 -27.27
CA GLY A 74 -1.26 -12.63 -27.05
C GLY A 74 -1.41 -13.80 -26.07
N ARG A 75 -0.37 -14.14 -25.31
CA ARG A 75 -0.29 -15.25 -24.33
C ARG A 75 -0.64 -14.76 -22.92
N ILE A 76 -1.87 -14.28 -22.73
CA ILE A 76 -2.27 -13.61 -21.48
C ILE A 76 -2.38 -14.56 -20.28
N GLU A 77 -2.68 -15.84 -20.48
CA GLU A 77 -2.68 -16.86 -19.42
C GLU A 77 -1.28 -17.08 -18.84
N ASP A 78 -0.27 -17.15 -19.70
CA ASP A 78 1.13 -17.25 -19.28
C ASP A 78 1.57 -15.96 -18.57
N ALA A 79 1.13 -14.81 -19.07
CA ALA A 79 1.37 -13.52 -18.41
C ALA A 79 0.79 -13.52 -16.98
N TYR A 80 -0.41 -14.07 -16.80
CA TYR A 80 -1.04 -14.22 -15.48
C TYR A 80 -0.23 -15.14 -14.56
N LYS A 81 0.23 -16.29 -15.05
CA LYS A 81 1.12 -17.19 -14.29
C LYS A 81 2.41 -16.46 -13.85
N VAL A 82 3.02 -15.67 -14.74
CA VAL A 82 4.22 -14.88 -14.41
C VAL A 82 3.92 -13.87 -13.30
N MET A 83 2.78 -13.17 -13.34
CA MET A 83 2.40 -12.23 -12.27
C MET A 83 2.18 -12.92 -10.92
N LYS A 84 1.53 -14.09 -10.91
CA LYS A 84 1.23 -14.85 -9.68
C LYS A 84 2.47 -15.38 -8.96
N ARG A 85 3.65 -15.39 -9.61
CA ARG A 85 4.93 -15.81 -8.99
C ARG A 85 5.32 -14.98 -7.78
N THR A 86 5.01 -13.69 -7.78
CA THR A 86 5.33 -12.78 -6.66
C THR A 86 4.17 -11.92 -6.23
N ASN A 87 3.05 -11.93 -6.96
CA ASN A 87 1.88 -11.16 -6.60
C ASN A 87 0.67 -12.08 -6.37
N PRO A 88 0.22 -12.28 -5.12
CA PRO A 88 -1.02 -13.00 -4.84
C PRO A 88 -2.26 -12.27 -5.37
N PHE A 89 -2.19 -10.94 -5.51
CA PHE A 89 -3.31 -10.05 -5.84
C PHE A 89 -3.10 -9.19 -7.11
N PRO A 90 -2.82 -9.78 -8.28
CA PRO A 90 -2.59 -9.02 -9.52
C PRO A 90 -3.77 -8.14 -9.93
N GLY A 91 -5.01 -8.59 -9.74
CA GLY A 91 -6.24 -7.87 -10.02
C GLY A 91 -6.41 -6.65 -9.13
N VAL A 92 -6.11 -6.77 -7.83
CA VAL A 92 -6.06 -5.61 -6.92
C VAL A 92 -4.95 -4.65 -7.31
N CYS A 93 -3.72 -5.14 -7.45
CA CYS A 93 -2.56 -4.32 -7.81
C CYS A 93 -2.64 -3.71 -9.23
N GLY A 94 -3.56 -4.18 -10.09
CA GLY A 94 -3.85 -3.56 -11.38
C GLY A 94 -4.68 -2.28 -11.25
N ARG A 95 -5.41 -2.13 -10.13
CA ARG A 95 -6.34 -1.02 -9.87
C ARG A 95 -5.76 0.02 -8.91
N VAL A 96 -5.00 -0.41 -7.89
CA VAL A 96 -4.61 0.47 -6.77
C VAL A 96 -3.11 0.45 -6.47
N CYS A 97 -2.28 0.05 -7.43
CA CYS A 97 -0.84 0.17 -7.25
C CYS A 97 -0.39 1.62 -7.51
N PRO A 98 0.48 2.20 -6.67
CA PRO A 98 1.08 3.52 -6.91
C PRO A 98 2.03 3.55 -8.13
N GLN A 99 2.36 2.38 -8.69
CA GLN A 99 3.20 2.24 -9.89
C GLN A 99 4.66 2.70 -9.72
N PHE A 100 5.32 2.34 -8.62
CA PHE A 100 6.78 2.53 -8.43
C PHE A 100 7.61 2.06 -9.64
N CYS A 101 7.15 1.00 -10.31
CA CYS A 101 7.75 0.47 -11.53
C CYS A 101 7.67 1.42 -12.73
N ALA A 102 6.61 2.23 -12.84
CA ALA A 102 6.45 3.21 -13.90
C ALA A 102 7.33 4.45 -13.66
N GLU A 103 7.52 4.86 -12.40
CA GLU A 103 8.39 5.99 -12.02
C GLU A 103 9.86 5.78 -12.46
N LYS A 104 10.30 4.52 -12.52
CA LYS A 104 11.66 4.14 -12.96
C LYS A 104 11.71 3.58 -14.38
N CYS A 105 10.61 3.62 -15.13
CA CYS A 105 10.56 3.10 -16.48
C CYS A 105 11.42 3.94 -17.43
N ARG A 106 12.40 3.31 -18.12
CA ARG A 106 13.26 4.02 -19.09
C ARG A 106 12.48 4.66 -20.24
N ARG A 107 11.30 4.12 -20.59
CA ARG A 107 10.43 4.70 -21.63
C ARG A 107 10.03 6.14 -21.31
N GLY A 108 9.86 6.49 -20.03
CA GLY A 108 9.56 7.85 -19.61
C GLY A 108 10.70 8.87 -19.82
N GLN A 109 11.89 8.43 -20.27
CA GLN A 109 12.97 9.33 -20.71
C GLN A 109 12.88 9.66 -22.21
N LEU A 110 12.04 8.94 -22.96
CA LEU A 110 11.78 9.17 -24.39
C LEU A 110 10.43 9.87 -24.56
N ASP A 111 9.35 9.25 -24.07
CA ASP A 111 8.01 9.82 -24.09
C ASP A 111 7.32 9.70 -22.72
N GLU A 112 6.34 8.81 -22.57
CA GLU A 112 5.64 8.54 -21.33
C GLU A 112 5.97 7.14 -20.81
N PRO A 113 6.01 6.92 -19.48
CA PRO A 113 6.20 5.58 -18.93
C PRO A 113 5.09 4.63 -19.39
N MET A 114 5.42 3.34 -19.38
CA MET A 114 4.45 2.27 -19.65
C MET A 114 3.29 2.30 -18.65
N ALA A 115 2.07 2.03 -19.12
CA ALA A 115 0.89 1.85 -18.27
C ALA A 115 0.88 0.48 -17.57
N ILE A 116 1.89 0.23 -16.72
CA ILE A 116 2.18 -1.09 -16.15
C ILE A 116 1.02 -1.63 -15.32
N ALA A 117 0.40 -0.82 -14.46
CA ALA A 117 -0.73 -1.27 -13.66
C ALA A 117 -1.96 -1.58 -14.53
N TRP A 118 -2.21 -0.82 -15.59
CA TRP A 118 -3.35 -1.02 -16.48
C TRP A 118 -3.18 -2.26 -17.37
N ILE A 119 -1.96 -2.59 -17.80
CA ILE A 119 -1.66 -3.88 -18.43
C ILE A 119 -1.83 -5.04 -17.43
N LYS A 120 -1.35 -4.89 -16.19
CA LYS A 120 -1.55 -5.88 -15.13
C LYS A 120 -3.04 -6.16 -14.90
N ARG A 121 -3.85 -5.10 -14.85
CA ARG A 121 -5.31 -5.19 -14.78
C ARG A 121 -5.89 -5.90 -15.98
N TYR A 122 -5.51 -5.52 -17.20
CA TYR A 122 -5.98 -6.18 -18.43
C TYR A 122 -5.72 -7.68 -18.39
N ILE A 123 -4.52 -8.10 -17.99
CA ILE A 123 -4.19 -9.53 -17.85
C ILE A 123 -5.10 -10.18 -16.79
N ALA A 124 -5.20 -9.59 -15.59
CA ALA A 124 -5.98 -10.16 -14.49
C ALA A 124 -7.48 -10.26 -14.79
N ASP A 125 -8.04 -9.29 -15.53
CA ASP A 125 -9.45 -9.24 -15.87
C ASP A 125 -9.83 -10.19 -17.02
N ASN A 126 -8.89 -10.52 -17.92
CA ASN A 126 -9.17 -11.26 -19.17
C ASN A 126 -8.55 -12.66 -19.26
N ALA A 127 -7.47 -12.94 -18.52
CA ALA A 127 -6.82 -14.23 -18.56
C ALA A 127 -7.67 -15.31 -17.88
N LYS A 128 -7.69 -16.51 -18.45
CA LYS A 128 -8.28 -17.66 -17.74
C LYS A 128 -7.44 -18.00 -16.52
N ARG A 129 -8.04 -17.86 -15.34
CA ARG A 129 -7.41 -18.25 -14.06
C ARG A 129 -7.15 -19.76 -14.04
N PHE A 130 -5.95 -20.15 -13.64
CA PHE A 130 -5.63 -21.55 -13.41
C PHE A 130 -6.27 -22.03 -12.11
N LYS A 131 -6.53 -23.34 -12.02
CA LYS A 131 -7.02 -23.95 -10.79
C LYS A 131 -5.88 -24.00 -9.79
N VAL A 132 -6.08 -23.43 -8.61
CA VAL A 132 -5.14 -23.54 -7.50
C VAL A 132 -5.34 -24.89 -6.82
N GLU A 133 -4.25 -25.64 -6.64
CA GLU A 133 -4.24 -26.93 -5.96
C GLU A 133 -3.86 -26.75 -4.49
N SER A 134 -4.45 -27.56 -3.60
CA SER A 134 -4.12 -27.52 -2.18
C SER A 134 -2.64 -27.81 -1.96
N ALA A 135 -1.98 -27.00 -1.16
CA ALA A 135 -0.62 -27.28 -0.73
C ALA A 135 -0.62 -28.43 0.29
N PRO A 136 0.32 -29.39 0.20
CA PRO A 136 0.40 -30.46 1.17
C PRO A 136 0.94 -29.96 2.51
N VAL A 137 0.28 -30.33 3.61
CA VAL A 137 0.82 -30.08 4.95
C VAL A 137 1.91 -31.11 5.23
N THR A 138 3.17 -30.68 5.14
CA THR A 138 4.37 -31.52 5.34
C THR A 138 5.10 -31.20 6.63
N ARG A 139 4.67 -30.14 7.34
CA ARG A 139 5.29 -29.66 8.57
C ARG A 139 4.39 -29.91 9.77
N LYS A 140 5.00 -30.18 10.92
CA LYS A 140 4.28 -30.43 12.19
C LYS A 140 3.85 -29.12 12.86
N GLU A 141 4.61 -28.05 12.64
CA GLU A 141 4.37 -26.74 13.23
C GLU A 141 3.12 -26.09 12.62
N LYS A 142 2.35 -25.39 13.46
CA LYS A 142 1.14 -24.66 13.06
C LYS A 142 1.36 -23.17 13.20
N ILE A 143 0.91 -22.40 12.22
CA ILE A 143 1.08 -20.94 12.22
C ILE A 143 -0.27 -20.24 12.31
N ALA A 144 -0.38 -19.28 13.22
CA ALA A 144 -1.50 -18.35 13.27
C ALA A 144 -1.14 -17.04 12.57
N VAL A 145 -2.04 -16.54 11.74
CA VAL A 145 -1.94 -15.19 11.17
C VAL A 145 -3.11 -14.37 11.68
N ILE A 146 -2.84 -13.23 12.31
CA ILE A 146 -3.89 -12.34 12.84
C ILE A 146 -4.06 -11.16 11.90
N GLY A 147 -5.19 -11.14 11.18
CA GLY A 147 -5.55 -10.16 10.16
C GLY A 147 -5.52 -10.76 8.74
N ALA A 148 -6.65 -10.71 8.04
CA ALA A 148 -6.77 -11.19 6.65
C ALA A 148 -6.65 -10.04 5.64
N GLY A 149 -5.73 -9.10 5.89
CA GLY A 149 -5.31 -8.08 4.92
C GLY A 149 -4.27 -8.59 3.92
N PRO A 150 -3.78 -7.74 3.00
CA PRO A 150 -2.81 -8.15 1.98
C PRO A 150 -1.55 -8.79 2.57
N ALA A 151 -1.00 -8.24 3.65
CA ALA A 151 0.19 -8.78 4.30
C ALA A 151 -0.06 -10.17 4.92
N GLY A 152 -1.14 -10.32 5.70
CA GLY A 152 -1.47 -11.57 6.38
C GLY A 152 -1.82 -12.69 5.40
N LEU A 153 -2.64 -12.39 4.40
CA LEU A 153 -2.99 -13.36 3.37
C LEU A 153 -1.79 -13.79 2.53
N THR A 154 -0.87 -12.87 2.20
CA THR A 154 0.39 -13.20 1.51
C THR A 154 1.27 -14.09 2.38
N ALA A 155 1.43 -13.76 3.66
CA ALA A 155 2.20 -14.58 4.59
C ALA A 155 1.60 -15.98 4.72
N ALA A 156 0.27 -16.08 4.81
CA ALA A 156 -0.45 -17.34 4.89
C ALA A 156 -0.27 -18.20 3.64
N GLN A 157 -0.37 -17.60 2.45
CA GLN A 157 -0.10 -18.26 1.17
C GLN A 157 1.30 -18.87 1.15
N ASP A 158 2.32 -18.07 1.44
CA ASP A 158 3.72 -18.50 1.35
C ASP A 158 4.05 -19.58 2.39
N LEU A 159 3.52 -19.47 3.60
CA LEU A 159 3.69 -20.48 4.64
C LEU A 159 2.97 -21.79 4.30
N ALA A 160 1.77 -21.73 3.71
CA ALA A 160 1.07 -22.92 3.23
C ALA A 160 1.86 -23.63 2.12
N LEU A 161 2.42 -22.87 1.17
CA LEU A 161 3.29 -23.41 0.10
C LEU A 161 4.58 -24.03 0.65
N ARG A 162 5.07 -23.55 1.80
CA ARG A 162 6.22 -24.13 2.52
C ARG A 162 5.84 -25.35 3.38
N GLY A 163 4.57 -25.75 3.39
CA GLY A 163 4.06 -26.97 3.99
C GLY A 163 3.49 -26.82 5.41
N TYR A 164 3.35 -25.60 5.92
CA TYR A 164 2.77 -25.35 7.23
C TYR A 164 1.23 -25.43 7.20
N LYS A 165 0.64 -25.88 8.31
CA LYS A 165 -0.79 -25.66 8.55
C LYS A 165 -1.00 -24.23 9.03
N VAL A 166 -1.76 -23.43 8.28
CA VAL A 166 -1.98 -22.01 8.58
C VAL A 166 -3.46 -21.73 8.85
N THR A 167 -3.72 -21.01 9.94
CA THR A 167 -5.04 -20.47 10.25
C THR A 167 -4.96 -18.95 10.36
N VAL A 168 -5.80 -18.24 9.59
CA VAL A 168 -5.93 -16.78 9.59
C VAL A 168 -7.14 -16.39 10.44
N PHE A 169 -6.98 -15.43 11.34
CA PHE A 169 -8.05 -14.89 12.17
C PHE A 169 -8.39 -13.47 11.71
N GLU A 170 -9.65 -13.23 11.34
CA GLU A 170 -10.14 -11.96 10.80
C GLU A 170 -11.32 -11.45 11.63
N GLU A 171 -11.23 -10.20 12.11
CA GLU A 171 -12.27 -9.58 12.93
C GLU A 171 -13.56 -9.34 12.14
N LEU A 172 -13.45 -8.99 10.86
CA LEU A 172 -14.58 -8.61 10.02
C LEU A 172 -15.20 -9.81 9.29
N PRO A 173 -16.40 -9.66 8.68
CA PRO A 173 -17.11 -10.79 8.09
C PRO A 173 -16.44 -11.45 6.89
N HIS A 174 -15.52 -10.74 6.21
CA HIS A 174 -14.86 -11.20 4.99
C HIS A 174 -13.38 -10.84 5.00
N ALA A 175 -12.54 -11.73 4.45
CA ALA A 175 -11.13 -11.42 4.22
C ALA A 175 -10.92 -10.35 3.13
N GLY A 176 -9.73 -9.76 3.13
CA GLY A 176 -9.28 -8.72 2.21
C GLY A 176 -8.75 -7.46 2.90
N GLY A 177 -9.02 -7.29 4.20
CA GLY A 177 -8.55 -6.14 5.01
C GLY A 177 -8.83 -4.80 4.34
N MET A 178 -7.86 -3.89 4.33
CA MET A 178 -8.01 -2.55 3.74
C MET A 178 -8.37 -2.55 2.25
N MET A 179 -7.99 -3.58 1.49
CA MET A 179 -8.37 -3.69 0.07
C MET A 179 -9.89 -3.81 -0.11
N ARG A 180 -10.56 -4.43 0.87
CA ARG A 180 -12.02 -4.55 0.93
C ARG A 180 -12.67 -3.39 1.69
N TYR A 181 -12.10 -2.99 2.81
CA TYR A 181 -12.80 -2.17 3.80
C TYR A 181 -12.45 -0.68 3.74
N ALA A 182 -11.30 -0.29 3.18
CA ALA A 182 -10.96 1.12 3.01
C ALA A 182 -11.19 1.57 1.57
N ILE A 183 -10.70 0.82 0.58
CA ILE A 183 -10.77 1.22 -0.82
C ILE A 183 -12.23 1.11 -1.31
N PRO A 184 -12.84 2.19 -1.80
CA PRO A 184 -14.23 2.17 -2.27
C PRO A 184 -14.45 1.22 -3.45
N GLU A 185 -15.66 0.69 -3.56
CA GLU A 185 -16.01 -0.31 -4.59
C GLU A 185 -15.90 0.22 -6.02
N TYR A 186 -16.07 1.53 -6.22
CA TYR A 186 -15.88 2.18 -7.52
C TYR A 186 -14.41 2.15 -8.02
N ARG A 187 -13.45 1.78 -7.15
CA ARG A 187 -12.04 1.52 -7.49
C ARG A 187 -11.65 0.06 -7.31
N MET A 188 -12.29 -0.62 -6.34
CA MET A 188 -11.95 -1.98 -5.95
C MET A 188 -13.21 -2.85 -5.81
N PRO A 189 -13.68 -3.44 -6.91
CA PRO A 189 -14.81 -4.36 -6.88
C PRO A 189 -14.57 -5.52 -5.91
N ARG A 190 -15.60 -5.89 -5.15
CA ARG A 190 -15.49 -6.90 -4.09
C ARG A 190 -15.25 -8.30 -4.63
N ASP A 191 -15.82 -8.61 -5.78
CA ASP A 191 -15.65 -9.89 -6.44
C ASP A 191 -14.18 -10.14 -6.85
N ILE A 192 -13.42 -9.10 -7.19
CA ILE A 192 -11.98 -9.21 -7.50
C ILE A 192 -11.20 -9.63 -6.26
N VAL A 193 -11.46 -8.99 -5.11
CA VAL A 193 -10.82 -9.35 -3.84
C VAL A 193 -11.22 -10.78 -3.44
N GLU A 194 -12.50 -11.13 -3.57
CA GLU A 194 -13.01 -12.48 -3.23
C GLU A 194 -12.36 -13.57 -4.06
N LYS A 195 -12.28 -13.34 -5.37
CA LYS A 195 -11.63 -14.24 -6.31
C LYS A 195 -10.19 -14.53 -5.92
N GLU A 196 -9.41 -13.53 -5.54
CA GLU A 196 -7.98 -13.69 -5.20
C GLU A 196 -7.76 -14.20 -3.78
N VAL A 197 -8.66 -13.91 -2.84
CA VAL A 197 -8.70 -14.56 -1.52
C VAL A 197 -9.01 -16.05 -1.65
N ALA A 198 -9.95 -16.43 -2.52
CA ALA A 198 -10.32 -17.82 -2.75
C ALA A 198 -9.17 -18.67 -3.29
N ASP A 199 -8.23 -18.08 -4.04
CA ASP A 199 -6.99 -18.77 -4.44
C ASP A 199 -6.17 -19.19 -3.22
N ILE A 200 -6.12 -18.35 -2.18
CA ILE A 200 -5.35 -18.59 -0.97
C ILE A 200 -6.05 -19.64 -0.10
N GLU A 201 -7.37 -19.56 0.02
CA GLU A 201 -8.17 -20.61 0.68
C GLU A 201 -8.01 -21.96 -0.03
N ALA A 202 -7.97 -21.98 -1.36
CA ALA A 202 -7.78 -23.19 -2.16
C ALA A 202 -6.42 -23.87 -1.94
N LEU A 203 -5.41 -23.16 -1.43
CA LEU A 203 -4.13 -23.76 -1.00
C LEU A 203 -4.25 -24.55 0.30
N GLY A 204 -5.40 -24.51 0.98
CA GLY A 204 -5.62 -25.16 2.28
C GLY A 204 -5.45 -24.23 3.48
N VAL A 205 -5.36 -22.91 3.27
CA VAL A 205 -5.37 -21.91 4.35
C VAL A 205 -6.76 -21.82 4.96
N GLU A 206 -6.86 -21.98 6.28
CA GLU A 206 -8.12 -21.83 7.00
C GLU A 206 -8.33 -20.37 7.40
N ILE A 207 -9.40 -19.72 6.93
CA ILE A 207 -9.73 -18.33 7.31
C ILE A 207 -10.94 -18.31 8.25
N LYS A 208 -10.73 -17.85 9.48
CA LYS A 208 -11.75 -17.67 10.51
C LYS A 208 -12.16 -16.20 10.60
N THR A 209 -13.22 -15.84 9.88
CA THR A 209 -13.83 -14.50 9.93
C THR A 209 -14.65 -14.30 11.19
N ASN A 210 -15.08 -13.06 11.45
CA ASN A 210 -15.84 -12.67 12.65
C ASN A 210 -15.17 -13.07 13.97
N THR A 211 -13.84 -13.14 13.98
CA THR A 211 -13.04 -13.61 15.12
C THR A 211 -11.99 -12.57 15.47
N ARG A 212 -12.30 -11.72 16.45
CA ARG A 212 -11.38 -10.72 16.97
C ARG A 212 -10.49 -11.31 18.04
N VAL A 213 -9.19 -11.42 17.76
CA VAL A 213 -8.20 -11.78 18.78
C VAL A 213 -8.13 -10.69 19.85
N GLY A 214 -8.09 -11.10 21.12
CA GLY A 214 -8.20 -10.23 22.30
C GLY A 214 -9.64 -9.99 22.79
N ARG A 215 -10.67 -10.44 22.04
CA ARG A 215 -12.08 -10.36 22.48
C ARG A 215 -12.79 -11.71 22.37
N ASP A 216 -12.81 -12.28 21.17
CA ASP A 216 -13.54 -13.52 20.87
C ASP A 216 -12.66 -14.76 21.13
N ILE A 217 -11.34 -14.62 20.97
CA ILE A 217 -10.31 -15.56 21.40
C ILE A 217 -9.15 -14.78 22.03
N SER A 218 -8.59 -15.24 23.15
CA SER A 218 -7.48 -14.53 23.79
C SER A 218 -6.17 -14.70 23.00
N TYR A 219 -5.30 -13.70 23.08
CA TYR A 219 -3.98 -13.76 22.44
C TYR A 219 -3.11 -14.88 23.04
N GLU A 220 -3.23 -15.12 24.33
CA GLU A 220 -2.55 -16.19 25.06
C GLU A 220 -2.99 -17.57 24.57
N GLN A 221 -4.27 -17.74 24.23
CA GLN A 221 -4.76 -18.99 23.67
C GLN A 221 -4.18 -19.23 22.27
N ILE A 222 -4.12 -18.20 21.41
CA ILE A 222 -3.44 -18.29 20.12
C ILE A 222 -1.99 -18.71 20.29
N ARG A 223 -1.26 -18.08 21.20
CA ARG A 223 0.14 -18.42 21.50
C ARG A 223 0.34 -19.84 22.02
N LYS A 224 -0.67 -20.43 22.66
CA LYS A 224 -0.62 -21.80 23.18
C LYS A 224 -0.90 -22.84 22.09
N ASP A 225 -1.78 -22.51 21.15
CA ASP A 225 -2.28 -23.47 20.14
C ASP A 225 -1.43 -23.52 18.86
N TYR A 226 -0.57 -22.52 18.65
CA TYR A 226 0.25 -22.36 17.44
C TYR A 226 1.72 -22.15 17.81
N ASP A 227 2.61 -22.65 16.95
CA ASP A 227 4.07 -22.60 17.14
C ASP A 227 4.70 -21.29 16.65
N GLY A 228 3.96 -20.50 15.87
CA GLY A 228 4.36 -19.17 15.42
C GLY A 228 3.14 -18.28 15.12
N VAL A 229 3.32 -16.97 15.33
CA VAL A 229 2.26 -15.97 15.16
C VAL A 229 2.73 -14.83 14.25
N VAL A 230 1.97 -14.52 13.20
CA VAL A 230 2.16 -13.33 12.37
C VAL A 230 1.06 -12.32 12.67
N LEU A 231 1.42 -11.18 13.25
CA LEU A 231 0.56 -10.03 13.48
C LEU A 231 0.49 -9.17 12.22
N ALA A 232 -0.61 -9.30 11.47
CA ALA A 232 -0.90 -8.56 10.25
C ALA A 232 -2.19 -7.71 10.39
N ILE A 233 -2.37 -7.10 11.57
CA ILE A 233 -3.60 -6.43 12.02
C ILE A 233 -3.86 -5.06 11.36
N GLY A 234 -2.95 -4.59 10.52
CA GLY A 234 -3.10 -3.33 9.79
C GLY A 234 -3.21 -2.09 10.70
N ALA A 235 -3.71 -0.99 10.13
CA ALA A 235 -3.92 0.28 10.83
C ALA A 235 -5.38 0.75 10.72
N HIS A 236 -6.28 0.08 11.45
CA HIS A 236 -7.74 0.21 11.32
C HIS A 236 -8.40 1.34 12.14
N LYS A 237 -7.62 2.19 12.82
CA LYS A 237 -8.14 3.27 13.67
C LYS A 237 -7.70 4.63 13.15
N SER A 238 -8.65 5.55 12.91
CA SER A 238 -8.31 6.90 12.45
C SER A 238 -7.65 7.74 13.55
N TRP A 239 -6.70 8.60 13.15
CA TRP A 239 -6.19 9.64 14.05
C TRP A 239 -7.24 10.70 14.34
N LYS A 240 -7.19 11.23 15.56
CA LYS A 240 -7.95 12.39 15.99
C LYS A 240 -7.20 13.67 15.60
N LEU A 241 -7.93 14.73 15.23
CA LEU A 241 -7.40 16.08 15.04
C LEU A 241 -6.89 16.70 16.36
N ASP A 242 -7.40 16.21 17.50
CA ASP A 242 -7.11 16.70 18.85
C ASP A 242 -7.57 18.16 19.07
N ILE A 243 -8.82 18.44 18.66
CA ILE A 243 -9.46 19.75 18.79
C ILE A 243 -10.79 19.67 19.55
N GLU A 244 -11.25 20.81 20.06
CA GLU A 244 -12.55 20.90 20.73
C GLU A 244 -13.70 20.49 19.79
N GLY A 245 -14.64 19.70 20.31
CA GLY A 245 -15.87 19.31 19.60
C GLY A 245 -15.78 18.02 18.77
N GLU A 246 -14.68 17.26 18.83
CA GLU A 246 -14.55 15.99 18.10
C GLU A 246 -15.55 14.89 18.47
N ASN A 247 -16.12 14.94 19.67
CA ASN A 247 -17.10 13.95 20.11
C ASN A 247 -18.54 14.30 19.65
N LEU A 248 -18.72 15.37 18.87
CA LEU A 248 -20.02 15.76 18.34
C LEU A 248 -20.54 14.74 17.32
N LYS A 249 -21.87 14.59 17.24
CA LYS A 249 -22.50 13.80 16.17
C LYS A 249 -22.21 14.43 14.80
N GLY A 250 -21.86 13.61 13.82
CA GLY A 250 -21.46 14.04 12.47
C GLY A 250 -19.94 14.14 12.28
N VAL A 251 -19.15 13.87 13.32
CA VAL A 251 -17.71 13.63 13.21
C VAL A 251 -17.46 12.15 12.95
N TRP A 252 -16.73 11.83 11.90
CA TRP A 252 -16.35 10.46 11.54
C TRP A 252 -14.84 10.33 11.38
N GLY A 253 -14.23 9.23 11.82
CA GLY A 253 -12.91 8.87 11.32
C GLY A 253 -12.98 8.36 9.87
N ALA A 254 -11.99 8.69 9.02
CA ALA A 254 -12.03 8.30 7.61
C ALA A 254 -12.03 6.78 7.40
N VAL A 255 -11.22 6.04 8.14
CA VAL A 255 -11.17 4.57 8.05
C VAL A 255 -12.51 3.97 8.46
N GLU A 256 -13.11 4.46 9.54
CA GLU A 256 -14.39 4.02 10.04
C GLU A 256 -15.52 4.36 9.06
N PHE A 257 -15.54 5.58 8.53
CA PHE A 257 -16.50 6.03 7.52
C PHE A 257 -16.47 5.13 6.28
N LEU A 258 -15.29 4.93 5.68
CA LEU A 258 -15.11 4.10 4.50
C LEU A 258 -15.48 2.64 4.78
N ARG A 259 -15.06 2.09 5.94
CA ARG A 259 -15.41 0.72 6.35
C ARG A 259 -16.91 0.52 6.46
N GLU A 260 -17.63 1.43 7.10
CA GLU A 260 -19.08 1.29 7.27
C GLU A 260 -19.81 1.34 5.91
N VAL A 261 -19.38 2.22 5.00
CA VAL A 261 -19.90 2.26 3.62
C VAL A 261 -19.61 0.95 2.89
N ASN A 262 -18.37 0.46 2.96
CA ASN A 262 -17.93 -0.75 2.27
C ASN A 262 -18.52 -2.04 2.85
N LEU A 263 -18.99 -2.00 4.10
CA LEU A 263 -19.80 -3.07 4.72
C LEU A 263 -21.27 -3.04 4.26
N GLY A 264 -21.66 -2.10 3.40
CA GLY A 264 -23.05 -1.93 2.95
C GLY A 264 -23.97 -1.35 4.01
N LYS A 265 -23.41 -0.78 5.10
CA LYS A 265 -24.22 -0.18 6.15
C LYS A 265 -24.75 1.17 5.70
N LYS A 266 -25.93 1.55 6.21
CA LYS A 266 -26.53 2.85 5.94
C LYS A 266 -25.78 3.93 6.70
N VAL A 267 -24.84 4.59 6.02
CA VAL A 267 -24.12 5.74 6.56
C VAL A 267 -24.88 7.03 6.25
N SER A 268 -25.28 7.76 7.29
CA SER A 268 -25.93 9.05 7.15
C SER A 268 -24.89 10.15 7.16
N ILE A 269 -24.77 10.88 6.04
CA ILE A 269 -24.01 12.12 5.94
C ILE A 269 -24.95 13.31 5.74
N GLY A 270 -24.50 14.50 6.09
CA GLY A 270 -25.23 15.73 5.81
C GLY A 270 -25.01 16.26 4.40
N THR A 271 -25.58 17.44 4.12
CA THR A 271 -25.52 18.06 2.80
C THR A 271 -24.16 18.70 2.55
N LYS A 272 -23.56 19.27 3.61
CA LYS A 272 -22.23 19.93 3.58
C LYS A 272 -21.22 19.09 4.35
N VAL A 273 -20.19 18.59 3.66
CA VAL A 273 -19.19 17.66 4.21
C VAL A 273 -17.80 18.28 4.08
N ALA A 274 -17.08 18.35 5.19
CA ALA A 274 -15.65 18.66 5.19
C ALA A 274 -14.81 17.39 5.36
N ILE A 275 -13.77 17.24 4.55
CA ILE A 275 -12.78 16.17 4.71
C ILE A 275 -11.46 16.84 5.10
N VAL A 276 -10.76 16.34 6.12
CA VAL A 276 -9.49 16.96 6.56
C VAL A 276 -8.33 16.05 6.18
N GLY A 277 -7.47 16.49 5.27
CA GLY A 277 -6.34 15.69 4.79
C GLY A 277 -6.09 15.87 3.30
N GLY A 278 -5.06 15.20 2.78
CA GLY A 278 -4.71 15.29 1.35
C GLY A 278 -4.15 13.99 0.75
N GLY A 279 -4.23 12.88 1.49
CA GLY A 279 -3.83 11.55 1.00
C GLY A 279 -4.98 10.82 0.31
N ASN A 280 -4.72 9.62 -0.22
CA ASN A 280 -5.72 8.82 -0.94
C ASN A 280 -6.99 8.57 -0.11
N SER A 281 -6.88 8.31 1.20
CA SER A 281 -8.06 8.15 2.07
C SER A 281 -8.95 9.39 2.13
N ALA A 282 -8.37 10.60 2.02
CA ALA A 282 -9.13 11.84 1.98
C ALA A 282 -9.89 11.97 0.66
N ILE A 283 -9.24 11.64 -0.46
CA ILE A 283 -9.88 11.63 -1.78
C ILE A 283 -11.00 10.59 -1.84
N ASP A 284 -10.74 9.37 -1.37
CA ASP A 284 -11.74 8.31 -1.35
C ASP A 284 -12.93 8.67 -0.45
N ALA A 285 -12.70 9.26 0.72
CA ALA A 285 -13.77 9.74 1.59
C ALA A 285 -14.59 10.86 0.92
N ALA A 286 -13.94 11.81 0.24
CA ALA A 286 -14.62 12.90 -0.45
C ALA A 286 -15.52 12.39 -1.59
N ARG A 287 -14.96 11.54 -2.47
CA ARG A 287 -15.66 10.96 -3.62
C ARG A 287 -16.78 9.99 -3.20
N THR A 288 -16.59 9.31 -2.07
CA THR A 288 -17.64 8.51 -1.43
C THR A 288 -18.76 9.39 -0.88
N ALA A 289 -18.45 10.53 -0.24
CA ALA A 289 -19.46 11.46 0.24
C ALA A 289 -20.32 12.03 -0.90
N VAL A 290 -19.72 12.35 -2.05
CA VAL A 290 -20.47 12.75 -3.27
C VAL A 290 -21.48 11.67 -3.66
N ARG A 291 -21.05 10.40 -3.74
CA ARG A 291 -21.91 9.25 -4.10
C ARG A 291 -23.02 8.97 -3.10
N LEU A 292 -22.80 9.29 -1.83
CA LEU A 292 -23.82 9.22 -0.78
C LEU A 292 -24.80 10.42 -0.81
N GLY A 293 -24.63 11.35 -1.74
CA GLY A 293 -25.59 12.43 -2.01
C GLY A 293 -25.24 13.79 -1.39
N ALA A 294 -24.05 13.96 -0.81
CA ALA A 294 -23.59 15.28 -0.37
C ALA A 294 -23.58 16.27 -1.54
N LYS A 295 -23.98 17.52 -1.28
CA LYS A 295 -24.08 18.57 -2.30
C LYS A 295 -22.92 19.54 -2.28
N ASP A 296 -22.23 19.64 -1.13
CA ASP A 296 -21.07 20.51 -0.96
C ASP A 296 -19.99 19.73 -0.20
N VAL A 297 -19.01 19.21 -0.93
CA VAL A 297 -17.89 18.44 -0.36
C VAL A 297 -16.62 19.28 -0.51
N THR A 298 -15.97 19.58 0.61
CA THR A 298 -14.73 20.37 0.64
C THR A 298 -13.63 19.61 1.36
N ILE A 299 -12.49 19.43 0.70
CA ILE A 299 -11.26 18.95 1.32
C ILE A 299 -10.52 20.16 1.90
N LEU A 300 -10.19 20.09 3.20
CA LEU A 300 -9.35 21.06 3.90
C LEU A 300 -7.93 20.51 3.98
N TYR A 301 -7.01 21.14 3.26
CA TYR A 301 -5.61 20.72 3.21
C TYR A 301 -4.67 21.82 3.69
N ARG A 302 -3.82 21.47 4.66
CA ARG A 302 -2.92 22.44 5.31
C ARG A 302 -1.72 22.87 4.47
N ARG A 303 -1.49 22.30 3.29
CA ARG A 303 -0.38 22.61 2.37
C ARG A 303 -0.90 22.92 0.96
N GLU A 304 0.00 23.04 -0.02
CA GLU A 304 -0.32 23.27 -1.42
C GLU A 304 -0.63 21.96 -2.16
N ARG A 305 -1.29 22.04 -3.33
CA ARG A 305 -1.60 20.88 -4.18
C ARG A 305 -0.40 19.96 -4.40
N LYS A 306 0.76 20.52 -4.76
CA LYS A 306 2.00 19.77 -5.03
C LYS A 306 2.51 18.95 -3.84
N ASP A 307 2.07 19.28 -2.62
CA ASP A 307 2.44 18.57 -1.41
C ASP A 307 1.43 17.46 -1.04
N MET A 308 0.31 17.32 -1.77
CA MET A 308 -0.69 16.29 -1.52
C MET A 308 -0.11 14.89 -1.76
N PRO A 309 -0.22 13.96 -0.80
CA PRO A 309 0.21 12.58 -1.02
C PRO A 309 -0.70 11.75 -1.93
N ALA A 310 -1.93 12.21 -2.20
CA ALA A 310 -2.84 11.52 -3.10
C ALA A 310 -2.32 11.54 -4.53
N TRP A 311 -2.71 10.55 -5.34
CA TRP A 311 -2.31 10.51 -6.74
C TRP A 311 -3.02 11.59 -7.55
N GLU A 312 -2.29 12.24 -8.45
CA GLU A 312 -2.79 13.40 -9.20
C GLU A 312 -4.05 13.06 -10.03
N ASN A 313 -4.12 11.88 -10.63
CA ASN A 313 -5.31 11.43 -11.36
C ASN A 313 -6.54 11.31 -10.45
N GLU A 314 -6.35 10.88 -9.20
CA GLU A 314 -7.44 10.78 -8.21
C GLU A 314 -7.88 12.16 -7.69
N ILE A 315 -6.92 13.10 -7.54
CA ILE A 315 -7.22 14.50 -7.21
C ILE A 315 -8.07 15.13 -8.31
N GLN A 316 -7.66 14.98 -9.57
CA GLN A 316 -8.40 15.48 -10.73
C GLN A 316 -9.80 14.85 -10.84
N ALA A 317 -9.91 13.54 -10.62
CA ALA A 317 -11.20 12.86 -10.63
C ALA A 317 -12.14 13.39 -9.52
N ALA A 318 -11.62 13.70 -8.33
CA ALA A 318 -12.42 14.31 -7.26
C ALA A 318 -12.93 15.71 -7.65
N GLU A 319 -12.07 16.55 -8.23
CA GLU A 319 -12.45 17.90 -8.69
C GLU A 319 -13.51 17.84 -9.81
N GLN A 320 -13.36 16.92 -10.76
CA GLN A 320 -14.35 16.66 -11.82
C GLN A 320 -15.71 16.22 -11.25
N GLU A 321 -15.69 15.45 -10.15
CA GLU A 321 -16.89 15.03 -9.41
C GLU A 321 -17.48 16.13 -8.51
N GLY A 322 -16.91 17.35 -8.54
CA GLY A 322 -17.42 18.52 -7.83
C GLY A 322 -16.88 18.70 -6.42
N VAL A 323 -15.83 17.96 -6.02
CA VAL A 323 -15.15 18.15 -4.74
C VAL A 323 -14.30 19.42 -4.82
N LYS A 324 -14.48 20.33 -3.85
CA LYS A 324 -13.65 21.52 -3.68
C LYS A 324 -12.43 21.18 -2.83
N ILE A 325 -11.29 21.82 -3.10
CA ILE A 325 -10.09 21.68 -2.27
C ILE A 325 -9.64 23.06 -1.81
N GLU A 326 -9.74 23.30 -0.50
CA GLU A 326 -9.23 24.49 0.17
C GLU A 326 -7.81 24.22 0.68
N TYR A 327 -6.83 24.77 -0.04
CA TYR A 327 -5.42 24.69 0.32
C TYR A 327 -5.06 25.68 1.42
N LEU A 328 -3.96 25.40 2.11
CA LEU A 328 -3.43 26.22 3.20
C LEU A 328 -4.49 26.51 4.27
N VAL A 329 -5.26 25.50 4.64
CA VAL A 329 -6.30 25.57 5.69
C VAL A 329 -6.14 24.41 6.66
N ALA A 330 -6.28 24.69 7.96
CA ALA A 330 -6.40 23.66 8.98
C ALA A 330 -7.56 23.94 9.95
N PRO A 331 -8.31 22.91 10.39
CA PRO A 331 -9.33 23.08 11.42
C PRO A 331 -8.68 23.36 12.79
N VAL A 332 -9.32 24.21 13.58
CA VAL A 332 -8.88 24.54 14.95
C VAL A 332 -9.93 24.20 16.00
N LYS A 333 -11.23 24.22 15.64
CA LYS A 333 -12.34 23.91 16.55
C LYS A 333 -13.57 23.47 15.78
N LEU A 334 -14.32 22.50 16.32
CA LEU A 334 -15.64 22.11 15.81
C LEU A 334 -16.74 22.81 16.58
N ILE A 335 -17.70 23.37 15.85
CA ILE A 335 -18.83 24.11 16.39
C ILE A 335 -20.05 23.22 16.32
N GLY A 336 -20.72 23.05 17.46
CA GLY A 336 -21.90 22.20 17.58
C GLY A 336 -23.13 22.90 18.13
N LYS A 337 -24.30 22.43 17.71
CA LYS A 337 -25.60 22.82 18.28
C LYS A 337 -26.40 21.55 18.59
N LYS A 338 -26.97 21.45 19.80
CA LYS A 338 -27.70 20.26 20.28
C LYS A 338 -26.91 18.95 20.12
N GLY A 339 -25.59 18.99 20.35
CA GLY A 339 -24.71 17.83 20.27
C GLY A 339 -24.38 17.34 18.84
N LYS A 340 -24.74 18.08 17.79
CA LYS A 340 -24.39 17.80 16.39
C LYS A 340 -23.49 18.89 15.85
N VAL A 341 -22.52 18.53 15.02
CA VAL A 341 -21.67 19.49 14.30
C VAL A 341 -22.52 20.35 13.35
N THR A 342 -22.24 21.65 13.35
CA THR A 342 -22.88 22.65 12.48
C THR A 342 -21.87 23.56 11.77
N GLY A 343 -20.61 23.49 12.18
CA GLY A 343 -19.52 24.23 11.56
C GLY A 343 -18.15 23.76 12.01
N VAL A 344 -17.14 24.17 11.27
CA VAL A 344 -15.73 24.02 11.63
C VAL A 344 -15.08 25.40 11.55
N GLU A 345 -14.44 25.81 12.64
CA GLU A 345 -13.54 26.95 12.63
C GLU A 345 -12.20 26.48 12.07
N CYS A 346 -11.71 27.22 11.09
CA CYS A 346 -10.50 26.96 10.35
C CYS A 346 -9.57 28.16 10.46
N GLN A 347 -8.28 27.91 10.26
CA GLN A 347 -7.25 28.92 10.23
C GLN A 347 -6.46 28.83 8.93
N ARG A 348 -6.08 29.97 8.34
CA ARG A 348 -5.22 30.00 7.17
C ARG A 348 -3.79 29.66 7.57
N MET A 349 -3.10 28.97 6.67
CA MET A 349 -1.71 28.55 6.81
C MET A 349 -0.84 29.32 5.80
N LYS A 350 0.45 29.44 6.11
CA LYS A 350 1.50 29.76 5.14
C LYS A 350 2.57 28.69 5.19
N LEU A 351 3.34 28.56 4.12
CA LEU A 351 4.47 27.65 4.10
C LEU A 351 5.70 28.27 4.79
N GLY A 352 6.32 27.51 5.69
CA GLY A 352 7.60 27.82 6.32
C GLY A 352 8.76 27.06 5.67
N GLU A 353 9.73 26.67 6.49
CA GLU A 353 10.91 25.88 6.11
C GLU A 353 10.58 24.44 5.72
N PHE A 354 11.51 23.79 5.02
CA PHE A 354 11.40 22.37 4.67
C PHE A 354 11.46 21.46 5.93
N ASP A 355 10.64 20.41 5.93
CA ASP A 355 10.74 19.29 6.85
C ASP A 355 11.67 18.19 6.32
N ARG A 356 11.89 17.15 7.12
CA ARG A 356 12.76 16.01 6.73
C ARG A 356 12.25 15.21 5.55
N SER A 357 10.96 15.35 5.19
CA SER A 357 10.39 14.72 3.98
C SER A 357 10.59 15.57 2.73
N GLY A 358 11.31 16.69 2.82
CA GLY A 358 11.54 17.61 1.69
C GLY A 358 10.33 18.46 1.35
N ARG A 359 9.33 18.56 2.24
CA ARG A 359 8.11 19.37 2.03
C ARG A 359 8.10 20.57 2.98
N ARG A 360 7.49 21.68 2.57
CA ARG A 360 7.43 22.88 3.44
C ARG A 360 6.44 22.67 4.59
N LYS A 361 6.85 23.10 5.80
CA LYS A 361 6.02 23.01 6.99
C LYS A 361 4.88 24.03 6.92
N PRO A 362 3.63 23.64 7.22
CA PRO A 362 2.53 24.59 7.34
C PRO A 362 2.66 25.35 8.66
N VAL A 363 2.49 26.68 8.60
CA VAL A 363 2.59 27.59 9.75
C VAL A 363 1.29 28.40 9.85
N PRO A 364 0.61 28.41 10.99
CA PRO A 364 -0.56 29.25 11.26
C PRO A 364 -0.36 30.73 10.94
N ILE A 365 -1.36 31.34 10.31
CA ILE A 365 -1.50 32.80 10.22
C ILE A 365 -2.45 33.25 11.33
N LYS A 366 -1.93 33.94 12.35
CA LYS A 366 -2.73 34.44 13.47
C LYS A 366 -3.78 35.47 12.99
N GLY A 367 -4.99 35.40 13.51
CA GLY A 367 -6.07 36.36 13.17
C GLY A 367 -6.73 36.07 11.82
N SER A 368 -6.47 34.91 11.23
CA SER A 368 -7.03 34.48 9.94
C SER A 368 -8.16 33.45 10.09
N GLU A 369 -8.69 33.32 11.30
CA GLU A 369 -9.71 32.33 11.63
C GLU A 369 -11.04 32.65 10.92
N PHE A 370 -11.69 31.61 10.40
CA PHE A 370 -12.98 31.72 9.72
C PHE A 370 -13.78 30.45 9.94
N VAL A 371 -15.10 30.54 9.80
CA VAL A 371 -16.01 29.42 10.04
C VAL A 371 -16.62 28.93 8.72
N LEU A 372 -16.51 27.63 8.48
CA LEU A 372 -17.24 26.93 7.43
C LEU A 372 -18.47 26.24 8.03
N SER A 373 -19.65 26.49 7.45
CA SER A 373 -20.88 25.78 7.81
C SER A 373 -20.85 24.38 7.23
N ILE A 374 -20.91 23.36 8.09
CA ILE A 374 -20.85 21.95 7.72
C ILE A 374 -21.78 21.11 8.59
N ASP A 375 -22.24 19.98 8.04
CA ASP A 375 -23.10 19.01 8.74
C ASP A 375 -22.34 17.75 9.13
N THR A 376 -21.19 17.51 8.50
CA THR A 376 -20.37 16.32 8.66
C THR A 376 -18.90 16.68 8.45
N ILE A 377 -18.02 16.11 9.27
CA ILE A 377 -16.57 16.22 9.09
C ILE A 377 -15.93 14.83 9.16
N VAL A 378 -14.97 14.59 8.27
CA VAL A 378 -14.22 13.33 8.19
C VAL A 378 -12.72 13.60 8.23
N PRO A 379 -12.06 13.50 9.40
CA PRO A 379 -10.61 13.56 9.47
C PRO A 379 -9.94 12.33 8.83
N ALA A 380 -9.07 12.59 7.86
CA ALA A 380 -8.27 11.65 7.10
C ALA A 380 -6.77 12.00 7.23
N ILE A 381 -6.32 12.13 8.47
CA ILE A 381 -4.97 12.63 8.84
C ILE A 381 -4.03 11.53 9.32
N SER A 382 -4.13 10.33 8.73
CA SER A 382 -3.48 9.07 9.12
C SER A 382 -4.33 8.17 10.01
N GLN A 383 -3.80 6.98 10.27
CA GLN A 383 -4.42 5.87 10.99
C GLN A 383 -3.36 5.08 11.78
N ASN A 384 -3.79 4.33 12.80
CA ASN A 384 -2.95 3.51 13.67
C ASN A 384 -3.52 2.09 13.82
N ALA A 385 -2.66 1.16 14.20
CA ALA A 385 -3.06 -0.18 14.62
C ALA A 385 -3.79 -0.14 15.98
N ASP A 386 -4.68 -1.09 16.20
CA ASP A 386 -5.24 -1.36 17.53
C ASP A 386 -4.47 -2.53 18.17
N THR A 387 -3.52 -2.20 19.03
CA THR A 387 -2.69 -3.17 19.75
C THR A 387 -3.16 -3.40 21.18
N SER A 388 -4.40 -3.00 21.53
CA SER A 388 -4.91 -3.06 22.91
C SER A 388 -4.96 -4.48 23.51
N PHE A 389 -4.93 -5.52 22.67
CA PHE A 389 -4.87 -6.91 23.11
C PHE A 389 -3.45 -7.38 23.47
N LEU A 390 -2.41 -6.62 23.13
CA LEU A 390 -1.03 -6.91 23.51
C LEU A 390 -0.77 -6.30 24.89
N THR A 391 -0.79 -7.15 25.91
CA THR A 391 -0.52 -6.78 27.31
C THR A 391 0.96 -6.95 27.66
N GLU A 392 1.39 -6.52 28.84
CA GLU A 392 2.78 -6.72 29.31
C GLU A 392 3.17 -8.22 29.37
N THR A 393 2.20 -9.11 29.57
CA THR A 393 2.42 -10.57 29.59
C THR A 393 2.55 -11.18 28.19
N SER A 394 2.35 -10.41 27.12
CA SER A 394 2.43 -10.90 25.74
C SER A 394 3.86 -11.21 25.29
N GLY A 395 4.89 -10.65 25.95
CA GLY A 395 6.29 -10.72 25.51
C GLY A 395 6.62 -9.80 24.32
N VAL A 396 5.63 -9.08 23.79
CA VAL A 396 5.77 -8.15 22.66
C VAL A 396 5.87 -6.73 23.21
N ASN A 397 7.06 -6.14 23.10
CA ASN A 397 7.31 -4.80 23.58
C ASN A 397 6.78 -3.76 22.59
N MET A 398 6.22 -2.68 23.13
CA MET A 398 5.81 -1.51 22.36
C MET A 398 6.97 -0.51 22.23
N ASP A 399 6.99 0.26 21.16
CA ASP A 399 7.87 1.41 21.02
C ASP A 399 7.28 2.66 21.70
N LYS A 400 8.06 3.75 21.72
CA LYS A 400 7.65 5.01 22.36
C LYS A 400 6.48 5.74 21.68
N TRP A 401 6.09 5.30 20.49
CA TRP A 401 5.02 5.88 19.68
C TRP A 401 3.76 5.00 19.67
N GLY A 402 3.75 3.91 20.43
CA GLY A 402 2.64 2.98 20.51
C GLY A 402 2.59 1.96 19.36
N GLY A 403 3.66 1.83 18.57
CA GLY A 403 3.85 0.75 17.61
C GLY A 403 4.52 -0.48 18.22
N ILE A 404 4.56 -1.61 17.51
CA ILE A 404 5.24 -2.82 17.98
C ILE A 404 6.76 -2.67 17.76
N LYS A 405 7.54 -2.91 18.82
CA LYS A 405 9.01 -2.85 18.74
C LYS A 405 9.56 -4.07 18.01
N VAL A 406 10.29 -3.80 16.92
CA VAL A 406 11.05 -4.83 16.18
C VAL A 406 12.46 -5.01 16.75
N THR A 407 13.03 -6.21 16.57
CA THR A 407 14.38 -6.55 17.04
C THR A 407 15.43 -6.33 15.94
N ASN A 408 16.53 -5.65 16.30
CA ASN A 408 17.71 -5.46 15.45
C ASN A 408 17.38 -4.86 14.06
N ARG A 409 17.93 -5.46 12.99
CA ARG A 409 17.67 -5.11 11.58
C ARG A 409 16.49 -5.89 10.97
N ALA A 410 15.88 -6.82 11.71
CA ALA A 410 14.80 -7.62 11.19
C ALA A 410 13.53 -6.75 11.07
N LYS A 411 12.96 -6.65 9.86
CA LYS A 411 11.79 -5.81 9.59
C LYS A 411 10.48 -6.40 10.14
N THR A 412 10.49 -7.67 10.54
CA THR A 412 9.30 -8.43 10.92
C THR A 412 9.38 -9.05 12.31
N ARG A 413 10.57 -9.30 12.88
CA ARG A 413 10.71 -9.99 14.17
C ARG A 413 10.42 -9.05 15.32
N THR A 414 9.54 -9.47 16.23
CA THR A 414 9.26 -8.72 17.46
C THR A 414 10.27 -9.08 18.55
N THR A 415 10.03 -8.60 19.77
CA THR A 415 10.81 -9.01 20.96
C THR A 415 10.46 -10.40 21.49
N SER A 416 9.44 -11.05 20.93
CA SER A 416 9.14 -12.45 21.21
C SER A 416 9.59 -13.31 20.02
N ASP A 417 10.30 -14.41 20.31
CA ASP A 417 10.97 -15.24 19.29
C ASP A 417 10.00 -15.94 18.32
N ASP A 418 8.77 -16.17 18.76
CA ASP A 418 7.67 -16.82 18.05
C ASP A 418 6.68 -15.83 17.40
N VAL A 419 6.88 -14.51 17.54
CA VAL A 419 5.93 -13.49 17.07
C VAL A 419 6.57 -12.54 16.06
N TYR A 420 5.88 -12.38 14.94
CA TYR A 420 6.30 -11.59 13.78
C TYR A 420 5.23 -10.55 13.46
N ILE A 421 5.60 -9.46 12.78
CA ILE A 421 4.70 -8.41 12.32
C ILE A 421 4.82 -8.21 10.80
N ALA A 422 3.71 -7.85 10.15
CA ALA A 422 3.68 -7.60 8.71
C ALA A 422 2.65 -6.53 8.30
N GLY A 423 2.97 -5.72 7.29
CA GLY A 423 2.09 -4.67 6.76
C GLY A 423 2.02 -3.44 7.66
N ASP A 424 0.91 -2.70 7.61
CA ASP A 424 0.79 -1.37 8.21
C ASP A 424 1.06 -1.32 9.73
N VAL A 425 0.89 -2.43 10.46
CA VAL A 425 1.22 -2.49 11.90
C VAL A 425 2.73 -2.33 12.14
N ALA A 426 3.55 -2.69 11.16
CA ALA A 426 5.01 -2.64 11.22
C ALA A 426 5.57 -1.36 10.59
N SER A 427 5.06 -0.94 9.42
CA SER A 427 5.56 0.23 8.69
C SER A 427 4.83 1.54 9.00
N GLY A 428 3.66 1.47 9.65
CA GLY A 428 2.63 2.48 9.50
C GLY A 428 1.91 2.36 8.15
N PRO A 429 0.88 3.18 7.90
CA PRO A 429 0.06 3.10 6.70
C PRO A 429 0.89 3.23 5.42
N ALA A 430 0.88 2.18 4.60
CA ALA A 430 1.68 2.09 3.37
C ALA A 430 0.78 1.74 2.16
N THR A 431 1.35 1.15 1.12
CA THR A 431 0.62 0.70 -0.07
C THR A 431 0.36 -0.80 -0.06
N VAL A 432 -0.66 -1.26 -0.80
CA VAL A 432 -1.01 -2.69 -0.90
C VAL A 432 0.19 -3.54 -1.32
N VAL A 433 0.97 -3.09 -2.30
CA VAL A 433 2.13 -3.83 -2.81
C VAL A 433 3.28 -3.92 -1.80
N GLU A 434 3.47 -2.91 -0.96
CA GLU A 434 4.43 -2.96 0.15
C GLU A 434 3.95 -3.91 1.24
N ALA A 435 2.65 -3.92 1.55
CA ALA A 435 2.08 -4.88 2.49
C ALA A 435 2.26 -6.34 2.01
N ILE A 436 2.10 -6.61 0.71
CA ILE A 436 2.40 -7.91 0.09
C ILE A 436 3.89 -8.26 0.29
N SER A 437 4.80 -7.32 -0.03
CA SER A 437 6.25 -7.50 0.18
C SER A 437 6.59 -7.88 1.62
N MET A 438 5.99 -7.21 2.60
CA MET A 438 6.17 -7.55 4.01
C MET A 438 5.56 -8.91 4.38
N GLY A 439 4.47 -9.32 3.74
CA GLY A 439 3.89 -10.66 3.92
C GLY A 439 4.86 -11.77 3.47
N HIS A 440 5.47 -11.63 2.29
CA HIS A 440 6.52 -12.54 1.81
C HIS A 440 7.71 -12.59 2.78
N GLN A 441 8.17 -11.42 3.25
CA GLN A 441 9.27 -11.33 4.19
C GLN A 441 8.93 -12.03 5.52
N ALA A 442 7.74 -11.79 6.08
CA ALA A 442 7.31 -12.41 7.33
C ALA A 442 7.22 -13.94 7.22
N ALA A 443 6.66 -14.47 6.12
CA ALA A 443 6.64 -15.91 5.86
C ALA A 443 8.06 -16.50 5.79
N SER A 444 8.98 -15.78 5.12
CA SER A 444 10.38 -16.20 5.02
C SER A 444 11.08 -16.20 6.38
N ASP A 445 10.84 -15.19 7.21
CA ASP A 445 11.46 -15.06 8.53
C ASP A 445 10.96 -16.12 9.52
N VAL A 446 9.65 -16.43 9.48
CA VAL A 446 9.03 -17.51 10.26
C VAL A 446 9.63 -18.86 9.89
N ASP A 447 9.62 -19.21 8.61
CA ASP A 447 10.13 -20.50 8.12
C ASP A 447 11.64 -20.64 8.40
N SER A 448 12.42 -19.57 8.18
CA SER A 448 13.86 -19.59 8.46
C SER A 448 14.14 -19.82 9.94
N HIS A 449 13.40 -19.16 10.84
CA HIS A 449 13.57 -19.33 12.27
C HIS A 449 13.22 -20.75 12.75
N ILE A 450 12.09 -21.30 12.28
CA ILE A 450 11.66 -22.66 12.64
C ILE A 450 12.69 -23.68 12.15
N ARG A 451 13.17 -23.54 10.91
CA ARG A 451 14.19 -24.43 10.34
C ARG A 451 15.49 -24.36 11.13
N GLU A 452 15.97 -23.16 11.44
CA GLU A 452 17.18 -22.96 12.25
C GLU A 452 17.04 -23.62 13.62
N LYS A 453 15.91 -23.42 14.30
CA LYS A 453 15.59 -24.05 15.59
C LYS A 453 15.57 -25.58 15.51
N ASN A 454 15.14 -26.14 14.38
CA ASN A 454 15.09 -27.58 14.13
C ASN A 454 16.40 -28.15 13.55
N GLY A 455 17.41 -27.32 13.25
CA GLY A 455 18.64 -27.78 12.58
C GLY A 455 18.44 -28.19 11.12
N GLU A 456 17.44 -27.63 10.44
CA GLU A 456 17.09 -27.93 9.06
C GLU A 456 17.76 -26.99 8.06
N PRO A 457 18.00 -27.44 6.80
CA PRO A 457 18.54 -26.56 5.77
C PRO A 457 17.55 -25.45 5.40
N PRO A 458 18.04 -24.30 4.89
CA PRO A 458 17.20 -23.23 4.36
C PRO A 458 16.21 -23.74 3.31
N TYR A 459 15.02 -23.14 3.28
CA TYR A 459 14.02 -23.46 2.27
C TYR A 459 14.55 -23.22 0.86
N LYS A 460 14.28 -24.19 -0.02
CA LYS A 460 14.53 -24.08 -1.46
C LYS A 460 13.18 -24.14 -2.15
N GLU A 461 12.86 -23.10 -2.90
CA GLU A 461 11.64 -23.05 -3.67
C GLU A 461 11.63 -24.20 -4.70
N PRO A 462 10.51 -24.94 -4.85
CA PRO A 462 10.35 -25.92 -5.91
C PRO A 462 10.55 -25.28 -7.30
N PRO A 463 11.07 -26.04 -8.28
CA PRO A 463 11.19 -25.55 -9.64
C PRO A 463 9.80 -25.16 -10.18
N ARG A 464 9.71 -23.96 -10.73
CA ARG A 464 8.50 -23.44 -11.36
C ARG A 464 8.35 -24.03 -12.77
N GLU A 465 7.11 -24.11 -13.25
CA GLU A 465 6.83 -24.42 -14.65
C GLU A 465 7.61 -23.43 -15.56
N PRO A 466 8.43 -23.93 -16.50
CA PRO A 466 9.13 -23.08 -17.43
C PRO A 466 8.11 -22.43 -18.38
N ILE A 467 8.16 -21.11 -18.48
CA ILE A 467 7.36 -20.35 -19.43
C ILE A 467 8.34 -19.73 -20.41
N ASP A 468 8.26 -20.15 -21.67
CA ASP A 468 9.03 -19.53 -22.75
C ASP A 468 8.55 -18.09 -22.95
N ILE A 469 9.46 -17.11 -22.78
CA ILE A 469 9.15 -15.69 -22.89
C ILE A 469 9.63 -15.22 -24.26
N PRO A 470 8.71 -14.79 -25.17
CA PRO A 470 9.10 -14.26 -26.46
C PRO A 470 10.07 -13.09 -26.30
N PHE A 471 11.19 -13.16 -27.01
CA PHE A 471 12.21 -12.14 -26.98
C PHE A 471 12.25 -11.40 -28.32
N GLU A 472 11.50 -10.31 -28.38
CA GLU A 472 11.47 -9.38 -29.51
C GLU A 472 11.90 -8.01 -29.00
N VAL A 473 12.91 -7.43 -29.65
CA VAL A 473 13.37 -6.05 -29.43
C VAL A 473 13.19 -5.31 -30.75
N ASP A 474 12.50 -4.18 -30.71
CA ASP A 474 12.24 -3.41 -31.93
C ASP A 474 13.53 -2.69 -32.38
N GLU A 475 13.84 -2.77 -33.67
CA GLU A 475 15.03 -2.13 -34.27
C GLU A 475 14.95 -0.59 -34.19
N GLU A 476 13.74 -0.05 -34.35
CA GLU A 476 13.45 1.37 -34.24
C GLU A 476 12.40 1.61 -33.14
N VAL A 477 12.70 2.55 -32.24
CA VAL A 477 11.78 2.98 -31.19
C VAL A 477 11.01 4.20 -31.67
N ILE A 478 9.71 4.02 -31.90
CA ILE A 478 8.80 5.11 -32.27
C ILE A 478 8.17 5.70 -31.02
N GLU A 479 8.28 7.01 -30.82
CA GLU A 479 7.58 7.73 -29.76
C GLU A 479 6.07 7.61 -29.92
N THR A 480 5.38 7.24 -28.86
CA THR A 480 3.94 6.97 -28.86
C THR A 480 3.39 7.30 -27.48
N PRO A 481 2.33 8.12 -27.38
CA PRO A 481 1.74 8.47 -26.09
C PRO A 481 1.21 7.23 -25.38
N LYS A 482 1.17 7.30 -24.05
CA LYS A 482 0.58 6.26 -23.21
C LYS A 482 -0.92 6.19 -23.48
N ALA A 483 -1.45 4.98 -23.63
CA ALA A 483 -2.89 4.82 -23.85
C ALA A 483 -3.70 5.31 -22.62
N GLU A 484 -4.72 6.13 -22.83
CA GLU A 484 -5.62 6.57 -21.75
C GLU A 484 -6.50 5.42 -21.23
N MET A 485 -6.77 5.41 -19.93
CA MET A 485 -7.73 4.47 -19.33
C MET A 485 -9.16 4.89 -19.69
N PRO A 486 -9.96 4.01 -20.33
CA PRO A 486 -11.37 4.29 -20.51
C PRO A 486 -12.07 4.35 -19.14
N GLU A 487 -12.94 5.33 -18.97
CA GLU A 487 -13.64 5.54 -17.70
C GLU A 487 -15.15 5.76 -17.91
N LEU A 488 -15.95 5.49 -16.88
CA LEU A 488 -17.38 5.80 -16.87
C LEU A 488 -17.63 7.29 -17.10
N LYS A 489 -18.81 7.65 -17.62
CA LYS A 489 -19.22 9.05 -17.73
C LYS A 489 -19.40 9.68 -16.36
N LEU A 490 -19.06 10.96 -16.23
CA LEU A 490 -19.16 11.71 -14.96
C LEU A 490 -20.54 11.59 -14.30
N SER A 491 -21.62 11.66 -15.09
CA SER A 491 -23.00 11.52 -14.61
C SER A 491 -23.27 10.19 -13.90
N GLU A 492 -22.57 9.11 -14.29
CA GLU A 492 -22.69 7.79 -13.67
C GLU A 492 -21.74 7.63 -12.47
N ARG A 493 -20.56 8.26 -12.51
CA ARG A 493 -19.58 8.25 -11.41
C ARG A 493 -20.18 8.80 -10.12
N VAL A 494 -20.85 9.95 -10.20
CA VAL A 494 -21.34 10.68 -9.01
C VAL A 494 -22.57 10.05 -8.36
N CYS A 495 -23.24 9.10 -9.02
CA CYS A 495 -24.48 8.49 -8.53
C CYS A 495 -24.40 6.98 -8.30
N SER A 496 -23.23 6.36 -8.51
CA SER A 496 -23.08 4.92 -8.35
C SER A 496 -21.69 4.53 -7.83
N PHE A 497 -21.62 3.33 -7.28
CA PHE A 497 -20.37 2.67 -6.89
C PHE A 497 -19.85 1.72 -7.97
N LYS A 498 -20.34 1.83 -9.21
CA LYS A 498 -19.79 1.08 -10.35
C LYS A 498 -18.32 1.44 -10.53
N GLU A 499 -17.52 0.46 -10.92
CA GLU A 499 -16.09 0.65 -11.17
C GLU A 499 -15.88 1.76 -12.20
N VAL A 500 -15.09 2.78 -11.87
CA VAL A 500 -14.92 3.98 -12.72
C VAL A 500 -14.05 3.66 -13.92
N GLU A 501 -12.84 3.18 -13.69
CA GLU A 501 -11.94 2.73 -14.75
C GLU A 501 -12.47 1.43 -15.36
N GLN A 502 -12.55 1.34 -16.69
CA GLN A 502 -13.20 0.23 -17.41
C GLN A 502 -12.22 -0.82 -17.96
N GLY A 503 -10.90 -0.60 -17.78
CA GLY A 503 -9.88 -1.49 -18.30
C GLY A 503 -9.63 -1.32 -19.80
N TYR A 504 -8.59 -1.99 -20.28
CA TYR A 504 -8.19 -1.93 -21.69
C TYR A 504 -8.87 -2.99 -22.55
N SER A 505 -9.10 -2.62 -23.82
CA SER A 505 -9.38 -3.60 -24.86
C SER A 505 -8.10 -4.39 -25.22
N LYS A 506 -8.26 -5.58 -25.83
CA LYS A 506 -7.13 -6.36 -26.37
C LYS A 506 -6.23 -5.53 -27.30
N LYS A 507 -6.83 -4.71 -28.16
CA LYS A 507 -6.10 -3.85 -29.10
C LYS A 507 -5.29 -2.78 -28.37
N THR A 508 -5.88 -2.15 -27.35
CA THR A 508 -5.20 -1.13 -26.54
C THR A 508 -4.05 -1.73 -25.74
N ALA A 509 -4.30 -2.86 -25.07
CA ALA A 509 -3.29 -3.55 -24.29
C ALA A 509 -2.11 -4.04 -25.14
N TYR A 510 -2.38 -4.58 -26.33
CA TYR A 510 -1.34 -4.95 -27.29
C TYR A 510 -0.46 -3.75 -27.67
N LYS A 511 -1.08 -2.64 -28.11
CA LYS A 511 -0.35 -1.43 -28.51
C LYS A 511 0.51 -0.88 -27.37
N GLU A 512 -0.05 -0.83 -26.18
CA GLU A 512 0.65 -0.35 -25.01
C GLU A 512 1.81 -1.30 -24.64
N ALA A 513 1.63 -2.61 -24.69
CA ALA A 513 2.70 -3.59 -24.45
C ALA A 513 3.84 -3.49 -25.47
N CYS A 514 3.54 -3.18 -26.75
CA CYS A 514 4.55 -2.93 -27.79
C CYS A 514 5.45 -1.72 -27.49
N ARG A 515 5.08 -0.81 -26.57
CA ARG A 515 5.94 0.32 -26.18
C ARG A 515 7.11 -0.11 -25.27
N CYS A 516 7.09 -1.35 -24.74
CA CYS A 516 8.10 -1.84 -23.82
C CYS A 516 9.48 -1.96 -24.48
N LEU A 517 10.48 -1.27 -23.95
CA LEU A 517 11.84 -1.25 -24.50
C LEU A 517 12.68 -2.50 -24.19
N ARG A 518 12.10 -3.53 -23.57
CA ARG A 518 12.82 -4.76 -23.16
C ARG A 518 14.16 -4.48 -22.48
N CYS A 519 14.17 -3.62 -21.45
CA CYS A 519 15.41 -3.28 -20.73
C CYS A 519 16.05 -4.47 -20.00
N ASP A 520 15.37 -5.61 -19.96
CA ASP A 520 15.87 -6.92 -19.52
C ASP A 520 16.74 -7.63 -20.56
N ALA A 521 16.77 -7.11 -21.80
CA ALA A 521 17.74 -7.47 -22.81
C ALA A 521 19.13 -7.08 -22.31
N GLU A 522 19.96 -8.08 -21.99
CA GLU A 522 21.40 -7.87 -21.89
C GLU A 522 21.90 -7.62 -23.32
N ILE A 523 22.45 -6.42 -23.55
CA ILE A 523 23.23 -6.11 -24.76
C ILE A 523 24.68 -6.52 -24.49
#